data_AF-A0A2A5XLA7-F1
#
_entry.id   AF-A0A2A5XLA7-F1
#
_cell.length_a   1.000
_cell.length_b   1.000
_cell.length_c   1.000
_cell.angle_alpha   90.00
_cell.angle_beta   90.00
_cell.angle_gamma   90.00
#
_symmetry.space_group_name_H-M   'P 1'
#
loop_
_entity.id
_entity.type
_entity.pdbx_description
1 polymer ?
#
loop_
_entity_poly.entity_id
_entity_poly.type
_entity_poly.pdbx_seq_one_letter_code
_entity_poly.pdbx_strand_id
1 'polypeptide(L)'
;MRNLYLFILFLCFSCQDNYENCLDLEYGTEYIKITGVSESDKNYFKYFCKTTEVFGIKIYATENVENEKVLHAASILAEYLDNDEDGTADNQRIVNRLIDKKAWLLMAMNEEESSAAIRIPIGNSAFLELYDEEVSIINGNPRFDASLEEILHLITQRGYAEVYPNKFGENKNSEIAKAMDEARGGYFKNVPNSYPSSAWYTYDDKTCNYSCQITEYTYWALTSILGAQEFPGRLEEIQHEWRLNTKEKVKNGDQLVYSLLTDPKFKFPTNLPNGRYRLD
;
A
#
# COMPACT_ATOMS: atom_id res chain seq x y z
N MET A 1 -44.43 -52.18 17.77
CA MET A 1 -44.32 -50.84 17.17
C MET A 1 -43.77 -49.88 18.22
N ARG A 2 -42.47 -49.58 18.19
CA ARG A 2 -41.83 -48.64 19.11
C ARG A 2 -41.14 -47.60 18.23
N ASN A 3 -41.73 -46.41 18.15
CA ASN A 3 -41.25 -45.32 17.30
C ASN A 3 -39.87 -44.89 17.80
N LEU A 4 -38.86 -45.10 16.95
CA LEU A 4 -37.51 -44.59 17.14
C LEU A 4 -37.52 -43.14 16.62
N TYR A 5 -37.61 -42.18 17.53
CA TYR A 5 -37.43 -40.76 17.19
C TYR A 5 -35.94 -40.52 16.94
N LEU A 6 -35.60 -40.37 15.67
CA LEU A 6 -34.28 -39.92 15.24
C LEU A 6 -34.16 -38.43 15.55
N PHE A 7 -33.52 -38.07 16.67
CA PHE A 7 -33.13 -36.70 16.94
C PHE A 7 -31.94 -36.37 16.01
N ILE A 8 -32.24 -35.71 14.88
CA ILE A 8 -31.20 -35.09 14.06
C ILE A 8 -30.75 -33.85 14.83
N LEU A 9 -29.60 -33.96 15.52
CA LEU A 9 -28.87 -32.81 16.00
C LEU A 9 -28.40 -32.03 14.77
N PHE A 10 -29.08 -30.93 14.46
CA PHE A 10 -28.49 -29.90 13.62
C PHE A 10 -27.32 -29.33 14.43
N LEU A 11 -26.11 -29.76 14.10
CA LEU A 11 -24.91 -29.03 14.45
C LEU A 11 -24.99 -27.70 13.69
N CYS A 12 -25.53 -26.68 14.35
CA CYS A 12 -25.18 -25.32 14.02
C CYS A 12 -23.67 -25.23 14.28
N PHE A 13 -22.85 -25.36 13.23
CA PHE A 13 -21.55 -24.73 13.25
C PHE A 13 -21.84 -23.24 13.47
N SER A 14 -21.66 -22.76 14.70
CA SER A 14 -21.57 -21.33 14.93
C SER A 14 -20.47 -20.83 14.00
N CYS A 15 -20.76 -19.81 13.19
CA CYS A 15 -19.70 -18.94 12.71
C CYS A 15 -18.99 -18.45 13.97
N GLN A 16 -17.87 -19.07 14.31
CA GLN A 16 -17.00 -18.53 15.33
C GLN A 16 -16.38 -17.31 14.66
N ASP A 17 -16.74 -16.14 15.16
CA ASP A 17 -16.28 -14.90 14.55
C ASP A 17 -14.75 -14.84 14.74
N ASN A 18 -13.99 -14.68 13.65
CA ASN A 18 -12.53 -14.82 13.64
C ASN A 18 -11.79 -13.89 14.64
N TYR A 19 -12.43 -12.85 15.17
CA TYR A 19 -11.79 -11.96 16.14
C TYR A 19 -11.53 -12.58 17.51
N GLU A 20 -12.30 -13.59 17.92
CA GLU A 20 -12.16 -14.20 19.25
C GLU A 20 -10.74 -14.76 19.45
N ASN A 21 -10.08 -15.17 18.36
CA ASN A 21 -8.73 -15.73 18.37
C ASN A 21 -7.63 -14.69 18.64
N CYS A 22 -7.92 -13.40 18.51
CA CYS A 22 -6.95 -12.32 18.73
C CYS A 22 -7.29 -11.40 19.90
N LEU A 23 -8.34 -11.67 20.70
CA LEU A 23 -8.78 -10.75 21.76
C LEU A 23 -7.66 -10.38 22.75
N ASP A 24 -6.81 -11.34 23.11
CA ASP A 24 -5.69 -11.15 24.04
C ASP A 24 -4.36 -10.86 23.32
N LEU A 25 -4.38 -10.57 22.01
CA LEU A 25 -3.17 -10.26 21.24
C LEU A 25 -2.61 -8.91 21.69
N GLU A 26 -1.33 -8.92 22.08
CA GLU A 26 -0.47 -7.75 22.17
C GLU A 26 0.88 -8.10 21.52
N TYR A 27 1.23 -7.41 20.44
CA TYR A 27 2.49 -7.58 19.72
C TYR A 27 2.99 -6.22 19.24
N GLY A 28 4.29 -6.09 18.99
CA GLY A 28 4.87 -4.89 18.36
C GLY A 28 5.99 -4.27 19.19
N THR A 29 6.15 -2.96 19.04
CA THR A 29 7.17 -2.15 19.69
C THR A 29 6.55 -1.18 20.70
N GLU A 30 7.37 -0.33 21.30
CA GLU A 30 6.87 0.77 22.13
C GLU A 30 6.09 1.83 21.33
N TYR A 31 6.33 1.93 20.02
CA TYR A 31 5.74 2.93 19.11
C TYR A 31 4.55 2.39 18.33
N ILE A 32 4.61 1.12 17.92
CA ILE A 32 3.57 0.47 17.12
C ILE A 32 3.08 -0.75 17.88
N LYS A 33 1.81 -0.71 18.29
CA LYS A 33 1.16 -1.80 19.01
C LYS A 33 0.08 -2.43 18.16
N ILE A 34 0.20 -3.73 17.95
CA ILE A 34 -0.78 -4.58 17.30
C ILE A 34 -1.60 -5.26 18.38
N THR A 35 -2.91 -5.07 18.32
CA THR A 35 -3.85 -5.66 19.25
C THR A 35 -4.92 -6.45 18.53
N GLY A 36 -5.68 -7.24 19.29
CA GLY A 36 -6.96 -7.74 18.83
C GLY A 36 -7.91 -6.61 18.44
N VAL A 37 -8.76 -6.86 17.45
CA VAL A 37 -9.91 -5.99 17.19
C VAL A 37 -10.91 -6.08 18.34
N SER A 38 -11.62 -4.99 18.60
CA SER A 38 -12.64 -4.91 19.64
C SER A 38 -14.05 -4.82 19.05
N GLU A 39 -15.08 -5.16 19.82
CA GLU A 39 -16.48 -4.95 19.40
C GLU A 39 -16.80 -3.48 19.07
N SER A 40 -15.99 -2.54 19.56
CA SER A 40 -16.15 -1.11 19.29
C SER A 40 -15.75 -0.70 17.86
N ASP A 41 -15.04 -1.57 17.12
CA ASP A 41 -14.58 -1.35 15.75
C ASP A 41 -15.69 -1.55 14.68
N LYS A 42 -16.89 -1.00 14.90
CA LYS A 42 -17.99 -0.79 13.92
C LYS A 42 -18.22 -1.91 12.87
N ASN A 43 -18.22 -3.17 13.28
CA ASN A 43 -18.40 -4.38 12.45
C ASN A 43 -17.17 -4.91 11.69
N TYR A 44 -16.00 -4.27 11.80
CA TYR A 44 -14.74 -4.84 11.29
C TYR A 44 -14.33 -6.10 12.06
N PHE A 45 -14.73 -6.18 13.33
CA PHE A 45 -14.47 -7.31 14.23
C PHE A 45 -15.03 -8.64 13.73
N LYS A 46 -15.97 -8.69 12.78
CA LYS A 46 -16.49 -10.00 12.33
C LYS A 46 -15.54 -10.80 11.45
N TYR A 47 -14.53 -10.15 10.87
CA TYR A 47 -13.65 -10.78 9.87
C TYR A 47 -12.18 -10.43 10.04
N PHE A 48 -11.87 -9.26 10.61
CA PHE A 48 -10.51 -8.93 11.01
C PHE A 48 -10.24 -9.49 12.40
N CYS A 49 -9.00 -9.88 12.65
CA CYS A 49 -8.55 -10.41 13.93
C CYS A 49 -7.64 -9.38 14.61
N LYS A 50 -6.82 -8.67 13.83
CA LYS A 50 -5.74 -7.81 14.32
C LYS A 50 -5.95 -6.38 13.84
N THR A 51 -5.53 -5.42 14.65
CA THR A 51 -5.50 -4.02 14.26
C THR A 51 -4.31 -3.28 14.86
N THR A 52 -3.87 -2.24 14.16
CA THR A 52 -2.95 -1.22 14.65
C THR A 52 -3.33 0.12 14.05
N GLU A 53 -2.73 1.19 14.56
CA GLU A 53 -2.93 2.55 14.07
C GLU A 53 -1.60 3.29 13.99
N VAL A 54 -1.36 3.96 12.87
CA VAL A 54 -0.15 4.74 12.61
C VAL A 54 -0.61 6.14 12.19
N PHE A 55 -0.25 7.17 12.96
CA PHE A 55 -0.66 8.56 12.71
C PHE A 55 -2.17 8.73 12.42
N GLY A 56 -3.04 7.97 13.09
CA GLY A 56 -4.50 8.01 12.89
C GLY A 56 -5.03 7.20 11.71
N ILE A 57 -4.17 6.49 10.97
CA ILE A 57 -4.52 5.61 9.85
C ILE A 57 -4.59 4.17 10.36
N LYS A 58 -5.72 3.51 10.13
CA LYS A 58 -5.95 2.14 10.61
C LYS A 58 -5.33 1.10 9.68
N ILE A 59 -4.80 0.06 10.28
CA ILE A 59 -4.49 -1.20 9.61
C ILE A 59 -5.35 -2.28 10.25
N TYR A 60 -6.04 -3.06 9.43
CA TYR A 60 -6.81 -4.23 9.86
C TYR A 60 -6.27 -5.45 9.14
N ALA A 61 -6.02 -6.53 9.88
CA ALA A 61 -5.52 -7.78 9.32
C ALA A 61 -6.41 -8.96 9.68
N THR A 62 -6.56 -9.91 8.75
CA THR A 62 -7.17 -11.21 9.03
C THR A 62 -6.28 -12.03 9.98
N GLU A 63 -6.83 -13.10 10.55
CA GLU A 63 -6.13 -13.94 11.54
C GLU A 63 -4.80 -14.51 11.00
N ASN A 64 -4.81 -14.92 9.74
CA ASN A 64 -3.74 -15.70 9.14
C ASN A 64 -2.54 -14.87 8.67
N VAL A 65 -2.63 -13.54 8.67
CA VAL A 65 -1.49 -12.67 8.39
C VAL A 65 -0.50 -12.70 9.54
N GLU A 66 0.78 -12.95 9.30
CA GLU A 66 1.76 -13.01 10.39
C GLU A 66 1.89 -11.66 11.14
N ASN A 67 1.99 -11.70 12.47
CA ASN A 67 2.10 -10.47 13.28
C ASN A 67 3.31 -9.61 12.89
N GLU A 68 4.43 -10.25 12.54
CA GLU A 68 5.65 -9.56 12.09
C GLU A 68 5.42 -8.81 10.78
N LYS A 69 4.61 -9.36 9.86
CA LYS A 69 4.26 -8.69 8.60
C LYS A 69 3.29 -7.53 8.79
N VAL A 70 2.35 -7.65 9.74
CA VAL A 70 1.51 -6.51 10.14
C VAL A 70 2.35 -5.41 10.78
N LEU A 71 3.34 -5.77 11.61
CA LEU A 71 4.27 -4.80 12.19
C LEU A 71 5.13 -4.14 11.11
N HIS A 72 5.65 -4.92 10.17
CA HIS A 72 6.44 -4.44 9.05
C HIS A 72 5.66 -3.43 8.22
N ALA A 73 4.44 -3.77 7.78
CA ALA A 73 3.59 -2.84 7.04
C ALA A 73 3.27 -1.56 7.84
N ALA A 74 3.01 -1.68 9.15
CA ALA A 74 2.80 -0.53 10.01
C ALA A 74 4.05 0.37 10.10
N SER A 75 5.24 -0.23 10.22
CA SER A 75 6.51 0.50 10.22
C SER A 75 6.75 1.21 8.88
N ILE A 76 6.52 0.54 7.74
CA ILE A 76 6.68 1.14 6.42
C ILE A 76 5.75 2.35 6.25
N LEU A 77 4.49 2.24 6.71
CA LEU A 77 3.57 3.38 6.74
C LEU A 77 4.07 4.52 7.62
N ALA A 78 4.64 4.22 8.79
CA ALA A 78 5.20 5.24 9.68
C ALA A 78 6.41 5.92 9.05
N GLU A 79 7.39 5.15 8.56
CA GLU A 79 8.62 5.63 7.91
C GLU A 79 8.36 6.42 6.62
N TYR A 80 7.24 6.19 5.92
CA TYR A 80 6.84 7.03 4.80
C TYR A 80 6.21 8.37 5.22
N LEU A 81 5.56 8.43 6.38
CA LEU A 81 4.88 9.63 6.87
C LEU A 81 5.78 10.49 7.78
N ASP A 82 6.76 9.86 8.41
CA ASP A 82 7.78 10.40 9.31
C ASP A 82 9.12 9.73 8.95
N ASN A 83 9.83 10.28 7.97
CA ASN A 83 10.97 9.65 7.32
C ASN A 83 12.32 9.93 8.00
N ASP A 84 12.35 10.91 8.91
CA ASP A 84 13.45 11.10 9.86
C ASP A 84 13.20 10.42 11.21
N GLU A 85 12.04 9.77 11.37
CA GLU A 85 11.63 8.97 12.52
C GLU A 85 11.68 9.76 13.84
N ASP A 86 11.33 11.07 13.80
CA ASP A 86 11.37 11.94 14.98
C ASP A 86 10.09 11.90 15.83
N GLY A 87 9.10 11.11 15.38
CA GLY A 87 7.79 10.94 16.01
C GLY A 87 6.74 11.92 15.50
N THR A 88 7.10 12.81 14.58
CA THR A 88 6.23 13.82 13.98
C THR A 88 6.15 13.61 12.48
N ALA A 89 4.94 13.56 11.96
CA ALA A 89 4.76 13.44 10.52
C ALA A 89 5.43 14.60 9.76
N ASP A 90 6.29 14.24 8.81
CA ASP A 90 7.03 15.16 7.94
C ASP A 90 6.09 16.16 7.29
N ASN A 91 4.99 15.64 6.73
CA ASN A 91 3.99 16.42 6.02
C ASN A 91 2.61 16.22 6.64
N GLN A 92 2.33 16.93 7.73
CA GLN A 92 1.05 16.86 8.44
C GLN A 92 -0.18 17.09 7.54
N ARG A 93 -0.05 17.84 6.43
CA ARG A 93 -1.16 18.03 5.47
C ARG A 93 -1.57 16.73 4.78
N ILE A 94 -0.60 15.86 4.51
CA ILE A 94 -0.82 14.54 3.91
C ILE A 94 -1.52 13.63 4.93
N VAL A 95 -1.00 13.54 6.16
CA VAL A 95 -1.63 12.76 7.25
C VAL A 95 -3.06 13.21 7.52
N ASN A 96 -3.30 14.51 7.68
CA ASN A 96 -4.65 15.04 7.90
C ASN A 96 -5.61 14.66 6.76
N ARG A 97 -5.12 14.67 5.51
CA ARG A 97 -5.94 14.27 4.37
C ARG A 97 -6.26 12.79 4.37
N LEU A 98 -5.29 11.94 4.72
CA LEU A 98 -5.51 10.49 4.86
C LEU A 98 -6.57 10.20 5.94
N ILE A 99 -6.48 10.87 7.10
CA ILE A 99 -7.47 10.78 8.19
C ILE A 99 -8.85 11.27 7.73
N ASP A 100 -8.93 12.42 7.06
CA ASP A 100 -10.20 12.98 6.55
C ASP A 100 -10.88 12.02 5.56
N LYS A 101 -10.07 11.32 4.76
CA LYS A 101 -10.54 10.27 3.84
C LYS A 101 -10.76 8.94 4.50
N LYS A 102 -10.50 8.84 5.81
CA LYS A 102 -10.54 7.62 6.61
C LYS A 102 -9.75 6.49 5.95
N ALA A 103 -8.63 6.84 5.30
CA ALA A 103 -7.77 5.92 4.61
C ALA A 103 -7.30 4.82 5.56
N TRP A 104 -7.20 3.59 5.06
CA TRP A 104 -6.83 2.44 5.88
C TRP A 104 -6.22 1.32 5.03
N LEU A 105 -5.49 0.41 5.66
CA LEU A 105 -4.89 -0.76 5.01
C LEU A 105 -5.62 -2.03 5.42
N LEU A 106 -5.95 -2.87 4.44
CA LEU A 106 -6.47 -4.21 4.63
C LEU A 106 -5.33 -5.20 4.38
N MET A 107 -4.97 -5.99 5.39
CA MET A 107 -4.06 -7.12 5.23
C MET A 107 -4.82 -8.44 5.30
N ALA A 108 -4.59 -9.31 4.34
CA ALA A 108 -5.22 -10.64 4.29
C ALA A 108 -4.19 -11.69 3.91
N MET A 109 -4.45 -12.97 4.19
CA MET A 109 -3.55 -14.03 3.71
C MET A 109 -3.47 -14.05 2.18
N ASN A 110 -4.61 -13.83 1.52
CA ASN A 110 -4.78 -13.91 0.06
C ASN A 110 -6.10 -13.24 -0.37
N GLU A 111 -6.36 -13.25 -1.68
CA GLU A 111 -7.57 -12.70 -2.30
C GLU A 111 -8.88 -13.32 -1.78
N GLU A 112 -8.89 -14.62 -1.43
CA GLU A 112 -10.10 -15.28 -0.92
C GLU A 112 -10.50 -14.71 0.45
N GLU A 113 -9.52 -14.58 1.35
CA GLU A 113 -9.74 -13.97 2.66
C GLU A 113 -10.12 -12.50 2.54
N SER A 114 -9.46 -11.75 1.67
CA SER A 114 -9.80 -10.34 1.46
C SER A 114 -11.22 -10.18 0.91
N SER A 115 -11.56 -10.96 -0.13
CA SER A 115 -12.90 -11.03 -0.70
C SER A 115 -13.95 -11.37 0.36
N ALA A 116 -13.64 -12.27 1.29
CA ALA A 116 -14.53 -12.59 2.40
C ALA A 116 -14.70 -11.40 3.37
N ALA A 117 -13.61 -10.70 3.69
CA ALA A 117 -13.61 -9.54 4.58
C ALA A 117 -14.36 -8.34 4.00
N ILE A 118 -14.31 -8.11 2.68
CA ILE A 118 -14.93 -6.95 2.01
C ILE A 118 -16.38 -7.19 1.53
N ARG A 119 -16.94 -8.39 1.72
CA ARG A 119 -18.32 -8.74 1.27
C ARG A 119 -19.44 -7.95 1.95
N ILE A 120 -19.18 -7.36 3.10
CA ILE A 120 -20.10 -6.45 3.79
C ILE A 120 -19.72 -5.03 3.40
N PRO A 121 -20.67 -4.09 3.18
CA PRO A 121 -20.35 -2.71 2.86
C PRO A 121 -19.46 -2.09 3.93
N ILE A 122 -18.16 -2.11 3.68
CA ILE A 122 -17.17 -1.35 4.40
C ILE A 122 -17.52 0.11 4.15
N GLY A 123 -17.78 0.85 5.23
CA GLY A 123 -18.29 2.22 5.14
C GLY A 123 -17.35 3.21 4.44
N ASN A 124 -16.14 2.77 4.08
CA ASN A 124 -15.17 3.57 3.33
C ASN A 124 -14.34 2.74 2.34
N SER A 125 -14.43 3.08 1.05
CA SER A 125 -13.68 2.44 -0.04
C SER A 125 -12.27 3.01 -0.24
N ALA A 126 -11.78 3.90 0.62
CA ALA A 126 -10.41 4.41 0.55
C ALA A 126 -9.43 3.48 1.27
N PHE A 127 -9.35 2.23 0.82
CA PHE A 127 -8.37 1.26 1.31
C PHE A 127 -7.50 0.70 0.20
N LEU A 128 -6.36 0.16 0.62
CA LEU A 128 -5.48 -0.68 -0.17
C LEU A 128 -5.46 -2.08 0.45
N GLU A 129 -5.32 -3.09 -0.39
CA GLU A 129 -5.14 -4.49 0.00
C GLU A 129 -3.64 -4.81 -0.02
N LEU A 130 -3.19 -5.64 0.90
CA LEU A 130 -1.83 -6.16 0.94
C LEU A 130 -1.87 -7.60 1.43
N TYR A 131 -1.40 -8.53 0.61
CA TYR A 131 -1.44 -9.94 0.96
C TYR A 131 -0.22 -10.37 1.75
N ASP A 132 -0.41 -11.34 2.64
CA ASP A 132 0.65 -11.87 3.50
C ASP A 132 1.87 -12.30 2.68
N GLU A 133 1.65 -13.01 1.57
CA GLU A 133 2.75 -13.45 0.72
C GLU A 133 3.53 -12.30 0.10
N GLU A 134 2.89 -11.17 -0.20
CA GLU A 134 3.49 -10.00 -0.86
C GLU A 134 4.46 -9.22 0.03
N VAL A 135 4.32 -9.37 1.35
CA VAL A 135 5.19 -8.72 2.33
C VAL A 135 6.51 -9.48 2.47
N SER A 136 7.61 -8.82 2.13
CA SER A 136 8.97 -9.31 2.41
C SER A 136 9.62 -8.43 3.46
N ILE A 137 9.90 -8.99 4.65
CA ILE A 137 10.54 -8.26 5.77
C ILE A 137 11.90 -7.64 5.38
N ILE A 138 12.54 -8.20 4.35
CA ILE A 138 13.76 -7.66 3.76
C ILE A 138 13.51 -7.44 2.27
N ASN A 139 13.53 -6.19 1.83
CA ASN A 139 13.47 -5.87 0.42
C ASN A 139 14.75 -6.33 -0.31
N GLY A 140 14.61 -7.04 -1.43
CA GLY A 140 15.73 -7.37 -2.30
C GLY A 140 15.60 -8.72 -2.99
N ASN A 141 16.71 -9.46 -3.10
CA ASN A 141 16.71 -10.79 -3.70
C ASN A 141 16.43 -11.85 -2.61
N PRO A 142 15.47 -12.78 -2.81
CA PRO A 142 14.81 -13.10 -4.08
C PRO A 142 13.47 -12.38 -4.36
N ARG A 143 12.98 -11.52 -3.46
CA ARG A 143 11.65 -10.92 -3.59
C ARG A 143 11.64 -9.43 -3.23
N PHE A 144 11.10 -8.62 -4.12
CA PHE A 144 10.72 -7.23 -3.82
C PHE A 144 9.66 -7.21 -2.71
N ASP A 145 9.80 -6.29 -1.77
CA ASP A 145 8.79 -6.09 -0.73
C ASP A 145 7.64 -5.21 -1.26
N ALA A 146 6.52 -5.82 -1.59
CA ALA A 146 5.38 -5.11 -2.16
C ALA A 146 4.72 -4.15 -1.15
N SER A 147 5.01 -4.27 0.15
CA SER A 147 4.50 -3.30 1.12
C SER A 147 5.05 -1.88 0.87
N LEU A 148 6.23 -1.75 0.26
CA LEU A 148 6.78 -0.47 -0.22
C LEU A 148 5.93 0.16 -1.35
N GLU A 149 5.26 -0.66 -2.14
CA GLU A 149 4.42 -0.22 -3.25
C GLU A 149 3.00 0.09 -2.78
N GLU A 150 2.31 -0.86 -2.17
CA GLU A 150 0.88 -0.71 -1.85
C GLU A 150 0.62 0.38 -0.81
N ILE A 151 1.49 0.49 0.19
CA ILE A 151 1.37 1.56 1.19
C ILE A 151 1.65 2.92 0.54
N LEU A 152 2.62 2.96 -0.39
CA LEU A 152 2.92 4.19 -1.12
C LEU A 152 1.77 4.58 -2.05
N HIS A 153 1.08 3.62 -2.68
CA HIS A 153 -0.14 3.86 -3.44
C HIS A 153 -1.20 4.55 -2.56
N LEU A 154 -1.47 4.04 -1.36
CA LEU A 154 -2.42 4.67 -0.44
C LEU A 154 -2.04 6.13 -0.13
N ILE A 155 -0.78 6.39 0.22
CA ILE A 155 -0.29 7.72 0.60
C ILE A 155 -0.33 8.70 -0.59
N THR A 156 0.07 8.25 -1.78
CA THR A 156 0.14 9.11 -2.97
C THR A 156 -1.24 9.40 -3.54
N GLN A 157 -2.10 8.38 -3.69
CA GLN A 157 -3.45 8.51 -4.25
C GLN A 157 -4.39 9.28 -3.33
N ARG A 158 -4.39 8.95 -2.03
CA ARG A 158 -5.34 9.55 -1.06
C ARG A 158 -4.78 10.77 -0.35
N GLY A 159 -3.46 10.92 -0.32
CA GLY A 159 -2.77 12.07 0.27
C GLY A 159 -2.31 13.07 -0.79
N TYR A 160 -1.17 12.81 -1.43
CA TYR A 160 -0.49 13.79 -2.30
C TYR A 160 -1.34 14.27 -3.48
N ALA A 161 -2.00 13.35 -4.18
CA ALA A 161 -2.87 13.67 -5.31
C ALA A 161 -4.05 14.58 -4.91
N GLU A 162 -4.54 14.44 -3.69
CA GLU A 162 -5.65 15.24 -3.16
C GLU A 162 -5.22 16.59 -2.57
N VAL A 163 -4.06 16.64 -1.90
CA VAL A 163 -3.53 17.87 -1.30
C VAL A 163 -2.93 18.79 -2.37
N TYR A 164 -2.36 18.23 -3.43
CA TYR A 164 -1.69 18.96 -4.50
C TYR A 164 -2.19 18.50 -5.90
N PRO A 165 -3.47 18.72 -6.25
CA PRO A 165 -4.08 18.16 -7.46
C PRO A 165 -3.45 18.65 -8.77
N ASN A 166 -2.83 19.83 -8.77
CA ASN A 166 -2.12 20.37 -9.93
C ASN A 166 -0.70 19.80 -10.09
N LYS A 167 -0.13 19.19 -9.04
CA LYS A 167 1.22 18.61 -9.06
C LYS A 167 1.15 17.09 -9.19
N PHE A 168 0.52 16.44 -8.22
CA PHE A 168 0.49 14.98 -8.08
C PHE A 168 -0.88 14.36 -8.36
N GLY A 169 -1.87 15.17 -8.76
CA GLY A 169 -3.21 14.66 -9.02
C GLY A 169 -3.24 13.65 -10.15
N GLU A 170 -4.10 12.63 -10.02
CA GLU A 170 -4.29 11.61 -11.05
C GLU A 170 -5.23 12.10 -12.18
N ASN A 171 -4.83 13.19 -12.81
CA ASN A 171 -5.58 13.82 -13.88
C ASN A 171 -4.61 14.36 -14.94
N LYS A 172 -5.07 14.48 -16.18
CA LYS A 172 -4.26 14.90 -17.34
C LYS A 172 -3.55 16.25 -17.18
N ASN A 173 -4.03 17.13 -16.31
CA ASN A 173 -3.50 18.48 -16.20
C ASN A 173 -2.38 18.60 -15.16
N SER A 174 -2.20 17.58 -14.31
CA SER A 174 -1.17 17.59 -13.27
C SER A 174 0.24 17.51 -13.87
N GLU A 175 1.24 17.92 -13.10
CA GLU A 175 2.64 17.84 -13.53
C GLU A 175 3.16 16.40 -13.55
N ILE A 176 2.74 15.55 -12.62
CA ILE A 176 3.09 14.12 -12.62
C ILE A 176 2.56 13.41 -13.86
N ALA A 177 1.34 13.75 -14.31
CA ALA A 177 0.75 13.17 -15.50
C ALA A 177 1.48 13.58 -16.78
N LYS A 178 1.98 14.83 -16.84
CA LYS A 178 2.79 15.31 -17.97
C LYS A 178 4.15 14.62 -18.02
N ALA A 179 4.78 14.39 -16.86
CA ALA A 179 6.02 13.63 -16.77
C ALA A 179 5.80 12.17 -17.24
N MET A 180 4.72 11.53 -16.78
CA MET A 180 4.33 10.20 -17.22
C MET A 180 4.05 10.12 -18.74
N ASP A 181 3.38 11.12 -19.31
CA ASP A 181 3.12 11.17 -20.74
C ASP A 181 4.44 11.26 -21.53
N GLU A 182 5.45 11.98 -21.04
CA GLU A 182 6.79 11.98 -21.64
C GLU A 182 7.43 10.58 -21.55
N ALA A 183 7.36 9.96 -20.38
CA ALA A 183 7.93 8.64 -20.10
C ALA A 183 7.39 7.51 -20.98
N ARG A 184 6.13 7.63 -21.40
CA ARG A 184 5.45 6.67 -22.27
C ARG A 184 5.52 7.05 -23.75
N GLY A 185 6.14 8.18 -24.10
CA GLY A 185 6.23 8.70 -25.46
C GLY A 185 4.92 9.29 -26.01
N GLY A 186 3.99 9.66 -25.12
CA GLY A 186 2.73 10.33 -25.47
C GLY A 186 1.61 10.08 -24.46
N TYR A 187 0.46 10.69 -24.75
CA TYR A 187 -0.76 10.51 -23.95
C TYR A 187 -1.52 9.24 -24.36
N PHE A 188 -1.75 8.35 -23.39
CA PHE A 188 -2.53 7.13 -23.56
C PHE A 188 -3.61 7.03 -22.49
N LYS A 189 -4.88 7.24 -22.86
CA LYS A 189 -6.02 7.21 -21.90
C LYS A 189 -6.14 5.85 -21.20
N ASN A 190 -5.92 4.76 -21.93
CA ASN A 190 -5.88 3.39 -21.44
C ASN A 190 -4.57 2.77 -21.93
N VAL A 191 -4.16 1.66 -21.33
CA VAL A 191 -2.97 0.92 -21.77
C VAL A 191 -3.09 0.52 -23.25
N PRO A 192 -2.20 1.01 -24.14
CA PRO A 192 -2.22 0.72 -25.57
C PRO A 192 -1.74 -0.71 -25.86
N ASN A 193 -1.90 -1.17 -27.10
CA ASN A 193 -1.34 -2.46 -27.53
C ASN A 193 0.19 -2.43 -27.59
N SER A 194 0.77 -1.25 -27.85
CA SER A 194 2.21 -1.03 -27.86
C SER A 194 2.53 0.42 -27.50
N TYR A 195 3.66 0.60 -26.84
CA TYR A 195 4.27 1.90 -26.61
C TYR A 195 5.41 2.15 -27.62
N PRO A 196 5.78 3.41 -27.88
CA PRO A 196 7.00 3.74 -28.63
C PRO A 196 8.23 3.06 -28.02
N SER A 197 9.19 2.65 -28.84
CA SER A 197 10.42 1.99 -28.36
C SER A 197 11.28 2.85 -27.44
N SER A 198 11.14 4.18 -27.56
CA SER A 198 11.79 5.17 -26.71
C SER A 198 11.16 5.33 -25.32
N ALA A 199 9.99 4.72 -25.05
CA ALA A 199 9.37 4.77 -23.74
C ALA A 199 10.24 4.06 -22.70
N TRP A 200 10.34 4.65 -21.50
CA TRP A 200 11.00 4.04 -20.33
C TRP A 200 10.02 3.64 -19.24
N TYR A 201 8.77 4.10 -19.34
CA TYR A 201 7.64 3.58 -18.63
C TYR A 201 6.65 2.97 -19.62
N THR A 202 6.25 1.74 -19.38
CA THR A 202 5.21 0.99 -20.06
C THR A 202 4.43 0.20 -19.01
N TYR A 203 3.23 -0.24 -19.34
CA TYR A 203 2.40 -1.01 -18.43
C TYR A 203 1.64 -2.06 -19.21
N ASP A 204 1.44 -3.24 -18.66
CA ASP A 204 0.81 -4.34 -19.39
C ASP A 204 -0.67 -4.58 -19.03
N ASP A 205 -1.10 -4.21 -17.82
CA ASP A 205 -2.47 -4.42 -17.35
C ASP A 205 -3.50 -3.56 -18.10
N LYS A 206 -4.30 -4.22 -18.94
CA LYS A 206 -5.36 -3.59 -19.74
C LYS A 206 -6.54 -3.06 -18.93
N THR A 207 -6.68 -3.44 -17.67
CA THR A 207 -7.75 -2.91 -16.80
C THR A 207 -7.41 -1.51 -16.28
N CYS A 208 -6.13 -1.15 -16.29
CA CYS A 208 -5.63 0.12 -15.80
C CYS A 208 -5.97 1.30 -16.74
N ASN A 209 -6.64 2.30 -16.17
CA ASN A 209 -6.95 3.56 -16.85
C ASN A 209 -5.81 4.59 -16.66
N TYR A 210 -6.01 5.82 -17.15
CA TYR A 210 -5.01 6.89 -17.01
C TYR A 210 -4.65 7.23 -15.56
N SER A 211 -5.62 7.18 -14.64
CA SER A 211 -5.44 7.47 -13.21
C SER A 211 -4.53 6.43 -12.55
N CYS A 212 -4.85 5.16 -12.80
CA CYS A 212 -4.07 4.02 -12.34
C CYS A 212 -2.62 4.11 -12.87
N GLN A 213 -2.41 4.37 -14.17
CA GLN A 213 -1.04 4.51 -14.72
C GLN A 213 -0.24 5.65 -14.07
N ILE A 214 -0.88 6.73 -13.61
CA ILE A 214 -0.19 7.80 -12.87
C ILE A 214 0.28 7.31 -11.50
N THR A 215 -0.54 6.49 -10.83
CA THR A 215 -0.21 5.87 -9.55
C THR A 215 1.05 5.04 -9.71
N GLU A 216 1.01 4.08 -10.64
CA GLU A 216 2.12 3.17 -10.92
C GLU A 216 3.40 3.91 -11.30
N TYR A 217 3.30 4.92 -12.18
CA TYR A 217 4.44 5.76 -12.54
C TYR A 217 5.05 6.49 -11.34
N THR A 218 4.21 6.99 -10.44
CA THR A 218 4.67 7.68 -9.22
C THR A 218 5.39 6.71 -8.30
N TYR A 219 4.85 5.50 -8.12
CA TYR A 219 5.50 4.42 -7.39
C TYR A 219 6.86 4.06 -8.00
N TRP A 220 6.90 3.72 -9.29
CA TRP A 220 8.12 3.32 -9.97
C TRP A 220 9.22 4.35 -9.83
N ALA A 221 8.87 5.63 -10.03
CA ALA A 221 9.80 6.73 -9.93
C ALA A 221 10.31 6.93 -8.49
N LEU A 222 9.41 7.03 -7.50
CA LEU A 222 9.82 7.31 -6.12
C LEU A 222 10.64 6.17 -5.54
N THR A 223 10.19 4.92 -5.70
CA THR A 223 10.90 3.76 -5.15
C THR A 223 12.27 3.56 -5.81
N SER A 224 12.42 3.92 -7.09
CA SER A 224 13.74 3.96 -7.75
C SER A 224 14.64 5.07 -7.21
N ILE A 225 14.08 6.26 -6.93
CA ILE A 225 14.82 7.38 -6.30
C ILE A 225 15.31 7.02 -4.90
N LEU A 226 14.51 6.27 -4.14
CA LEU A 226 14.84 5.78 -2.80
C LEU A 226 15.78 4.58 -2.79
N GLY A 227 15.99 3.92 -3.95
CA GLY A 227 16.87 2.76 -4.08
C GLY A 227 16.19 1.41 -3.82
N ALA A 228 14.86 1.36 -3.67
CA ALA A 228 14.12 0.10 -3.46
C ALA A 228 14.29 -0.87 -4.63
N GLN A 229 14.43 -0.34 -5.84
CA GLN A 229 14.52 -1.09 -7.10
C GLN A 229 15.97 -1.44 -7.48
N GLU A 230 16.95 -1.10 -6.63
CA GLU A 230 18.39 -1.24 -6.89
C GLU A 230 18.99 -2.48 -6.22
N PHE A 231 18.60 -3.67 -6.70
CA PHE A 231 19.21 -4.93 -6.26
C PHE A 231 19.41 -5.93 -7.42
N PRO A 232 20.31 -6.92 -7.27
CA PRO A 232 20.65 -7.85 -8.34
C PRO A 232 19.44 -8.64 -8.87
N GLY A 233 19.22 -8.59 -10.19
CA GLY A 233 18.11 -9.24 -10.88
C GLY A 233 16.86 -8.39 -11.05
N ARG A 234 16.75 -7.27 -10.31
CA ARG A 234 15.52 -6.46 -10.31
C ARG A 234 15.25 -5.79 -11.64
N LEU A 235 16.29 -5.24 -12.28
CA LEU A 235 16.11 -4.60 -13.58
C LEU A 235 15.63 -5.60 -14.63
N GLU A 236 16.17 -6.82 -14.63
CA GLU A 236 15.78 -7.87 -15.56
C GLU A 236 14.30 -8.26 -15.39
N GLU A 237 13.84 -8.27 -14.15
CA GLU A 237 12.44 -8.51 -13.77
C GLU A 237 11.52 -7.39 -14.28
N ILE A 238 11.86 -6.11 -14.04
CA ILE A 238 10.90 -4.99 -14.24
C ILE A 238 11.09 -4.20 -15.53
N GLN A 239 12.20 -4.35 -16.28
CA GLN A 239 12.52 -3.47 -17.42
C GLN A 239 11.51 -3.50 -18.59
N HIS A 240 10.62 -4.49 -18.60
CA HIS A 240 9.51 -4.56 -19.55
C HIS A 240 8.40 -3.54 -19.24
N GLU A 241 8.38 -3.00 -18.01
CA GLU A 241 7.51 -1.90 -17.56
C GLU A 241 8.31 -0.64 -17.20
N TRP A 242 9.40 -0.78 -16.44
CA TRP A 242 10.16 0.35 -15.92
C TRP A 242 11.67 0.19 -16.11
N ARG A 243 12.29 1.06 -16.91
CA ARG A 243 13.72 0.96 -17.26
C ARG A 243 14.66 1.74 -16.34
N LEU A 244 14.13 2.60 -15.46
CA LEU A 244 14.90 3.55 -14.66
C LEU A 244 15.01 3.13 -13.18
N ASN A 245 15.39 1.87 -12.92
CA ASN A 245 15.37 1.24 -11.59
C ASN A 245 16.35 1.81 -10.52
N THR A 246 17.04 2.92 -10.77
CA THR A 246 17.97 3.53 -9.80
C THR A 246 17.80 5.05 -9.79
N LYS A 247 18.23 5.69 -8.69
CA LYS A 247 18.16 7.15 -8.54
C LYS A 247 18.86 7.88 -9.68
N GLU A 248 20.06 7.43 -10.07
CA GLU A 248 20.83 8.01 -11.17
C GLU A 248 20.11 7.87 -12.51
N LYS A 249 19.45 6.73 -12.75
CA LYS A 249 18.69 6.52 -13.98
C LYS A 249 17.47 7.45 -14.03
N VAL A 250 16.72 7.59 -12.93
CA VAL A 250 15.59 8.53 -12.89
C VAL A 250 16.08 9.97 -13.07
N LYS A 251 17.12 10.38 -12.33
CA LYS A 251 17.70 11.73 -12.42
C LYS A 251 18.14 12.11 -13.84
N ASN A 252 18.71 11.17 -14.58
CA ASN A 252 19.25 11.43 -15.92
C ASN A 252 18.22 11.19 -17.04
N GLY A 253 17.34 10.21 -16.88
CA GLY A 253 16.38 9.77 -17.89
C GLY A 253 15.00 10.43 -17.79
N ASP A 254 14.60 10.88 -16.61
CA ASP A 254 13.29 11.48 -16.34
C ASP A 254 13.42 12.65 -15.35
N GLN A 255 13.97 13.75 -15.85
CA GLN A 255 14.26 14.94 -15.04
C GLN A 255 12.99 15.60 -14.48
N LEU A 256 11.85 15.45 -15.16
CA LEU A 256 10.57 16.01 -14.73
C LEU A 256 10.09 15.34 -13.44
N VAL A 257 10.00 14.01 -13.41
CA VAL A 257 9.56 13.29 -12.20
C VAL A 257 10.61 13.38 -11.09
N TYR A 258 11.90 13.34 -11.42
CA TYR A 258 12.95 13.52 -10.44
C TYR A 258 12.82 14.87 -9.72
N SER A 259 12.62 15.96 -10.48
CA SER A 259 12.46 17.30 -9.90
C SER A 259 11.20 17.42 -9.05
N LEU A 260 10.10 16.78 -9.46
CA LEU A 260 8.83 16.79 -8.71
C LEU A 260 8.93 16.04 -7.38
N LEU A 261 9.53 14.84 -7.40
CA LEU A 261 9.59 13.94 -6.25
C LEU A 261 10.75 14.25 -5.30
N THR A 262 11.69 15.09 -5.69
CA THR A 262 12.80 15.55 -4.84
C THR A 262 12.70 17.03 -4.45
N ASP A 263 11.61 17.72 -4.80
CA ASP A 263 11.36 19.09 -4.35
C ASP A 263 11.08 19.09 -2.83
N PRO A 264 11.96 19.70 -2.00
CA PRO A 264 11.85 19.65 -0.55
C PRO A 264 10.57 20.31 -0.02
N LYS A 265 9.89 21.12 -0.84
CA LYS A 265 8.60 21.72 -0.49
C LYS A 265 7.53 20.68 -0.21
N PHE A 266 7.57 19.54 -0.90
CA PHE A 266 6.54 18.52 -0.78
C PHE A 266 6.87 17.45 0.27
N LYS A 267 8.11 17.43 0.76
CA LYS A 267 8.55 16.50 1.80
C LYS A 267 8.22 15.04 1.49
N PHE A 268 8.51 14.63 0.25
CA PHE A 268 8.57 13.19 -0.03
C PHE A 268 9.71 12.56 0.78
N PRO A 269 9.59 11.27 1.10
CA PRO A 269 10.67 10.49 1.72
C PRO A 269 11.99 10.67 0.98
N THR A 270 13.08 10.68 1.75
CA THR A 270 14.46 10.70 1.22
C THR A 270 15.26 9.46 1.61
N ASN A 271 14.80 8.74 2.64
CA ASN A 271 15.27 7.42 3.06
C ASN A 271 14.25 6.36 2.65
N LEU A 272 14.72 5.21 2.20
CA LEU A 272 13.87 4.05 1.94
C LEU A 272 13.38 3.47 3.28
N PRO A 273 12.06 3.29 3.49
CA PRO A 273 11.56 2.53 4.63
C PRO A 273 12.16 1.13 4.70
N ASN A 274 12.53 0.71 5.91
CA ASN A 274 13.18 -0.57 6.15
C ASN A 274 12.32 -1.53 7.00
N GLY A 275 11.13 -1.10 7.43
CA GLY A 275 10.19 -1.89 8.20
C GLY A 275 10.44 -1.86 9.71
N ARG A 276 11.31 -0.96 10.19
CA ARG A 276 11.73 -0.90 11.60
C ARG A 276 11.68 0.52 12.15
N TYR A 277 10.46 1.05 12.22
CA TYR A 277 10.22 2.39 12.77
C TYR A 277 10.60 2.47 14.25
N ARG A 278 11.47 3.42 14.58
CA ARG A 278 11.96 3.68 15.93
C ARG A 278 12.27 5.17 16.07
N LEU A 279 11.97 5.76 17.24
CA LEU A 279 12.35 7.15 17.46
C LEU A 279 13.88 7.24 17.63
N ASP A 280 14.55 7.84 16.64
CA ASP A 280 16.00 8.08 16.64
C ASP A 280 16.39 9.43 17.30
#